data_AF-A0A9E4GRS7-F1
#
_entry.id   AF-A0A9E4GRS7-F1
#
_cell.length_a   1.000
_cell.length_b   1.000
_cell.length_c   1.000
_cell.angle_alpha   90.00
_cell.angle_beta   90.00
_cell.angle_gamma   90.00
#
_symmetry.space_group_name_H-M   'P 1'
#
loop_
_entity.id
_entity.type
_entity.pdbx_description
1 polymer ?
#
loop_
_entity_poly.entity_id
_entity_poly.type
_entity_poly.pdbx_seq_one_letter_code
_entity_poly.pdbx_strand_id
1 'polypeptide(L)'
;MKITIIGGGSVRTPRLLPYLVRRAPRLGLLELWLMDSDPERLELIGGMCRRQAEQLDASFRVFTSTDARAAITDASHVITSIRPGLEAGRATDERIAFGLGVLGQETTGAAGFAMAMRSAPSILEYARFVDRVASRGAWLFNFTNPAGLVAQVLHDAGMSRVVGICDSANKARNEVSRFLGIPQARLRHDVYGLNHLTWTRSVRIDEGANACGEELLPALLGDERFVQATHLKMFAAGLRVAEGVFLNEYLHYYYHRDDVLAQLLRENETRGEQVQRLTQRLLRKMGSASDVDGQLEIWREVMDQRSKSYMAHAREGADRKSQQPVGDDDEGYAAVALGCVEAIARKESMWTGLNVPNGGAISGLDADDVV
;
A
#
# COMPACT_ATOMS: atom_id res chain seq x y z
N MET A 1 10.54 -19.58 10.31
CA MET A 1 9.37 -18.69 10.43
C MET A 1 8.37 -18.97 9.30
N LYS A 2 7.07 -18.89 9.60
CA LYS A 2 5.98 -18.96 8.61
C LYS A 2 5.33 -17.57 8.45
N ILE A 3 5.18 -17.11 7.21
CA ILE A 3 4.44 -15.88 6.85
C ILE A 3 3.23 -16.26 6.00
N THR A 4 2.07 -15.69 6.32
CA THR A 4 0.84 -15.87 5.54
C THR A 4 0.41 -14.58 4.89
N ILE A 5 0.04 -14.63 3.61
CA ILE A 5 -0.61 -13.54 2.87
C ILE A 5 -2.05 -13.94 2.58
N ILE A 6 -3.00 -13.27 3.22
CA ILE A 6 -4.43 -13.37 2.95
C ILE A 6 -4.76 -12.42 1.81
N GLY A 7 -5.39 -12.91 0.75
CA GLY A 7 -5.46 -12.24 -0.56
C GLY A 7 -4.26 -12.58 -1.46
N GLY A 8 -3.68 -13.76 -1.32
CA GLY A 8 -2.52 -14.22 -2.08
C GLY A 8 -2.76 -14.28 -3.60
N GLY A 9 -4.01 -14.39 -4.04
CA GLY A 9 -4.43 -14.32 -5.45
C GLY A 9 -4.44 -12.89 -6.02
N SER A 10 -4.06 -11.88 -5.23
CA SER A 10 -3.88 -10.51 -5.71
C SER A 10 -2.81 -10.44 -6.80
N VAL A 11 -3.13 -9.79 -7.90
CA VAL A 11 -2.16 -9.48 -8.98
C VAL A 11 -0.98 -8.61 -8.52
N ARG A 12 -0.98 -8.11 -7.27
CA ARG A 12 0.17 -7.43 -6.66
C ARG A 12 1.09 -8.36 -5.87
N THR A 13 0.63 -9.54 -5.46
CA THR A 13 1.43 -10.53 -4.69
C THR A 13 2.78 -10.84 -5.36
N PRO A 14 2.88 -11.04 -6.69
CA PRO A 14 4.16 -11.35 -7.33
C PRO A 14 5.24 -10.29 -7.14
N ARG A 15 4.85 -9.03 -6.92
CA ARG A 15 5.79 -7.94 -6.67
C ARG A 15 6.55 -8.12 -5.35
N LEU A 16 6.00 -8.86 -4.39
CA LEU A 16 6.61 -9.08 -3.07
C LEU A 16 7.74 -10.12 -3.10
N LEU A 17 7.73 -11.04 -4.07
CA LEU A 17 8.61 -12.20 -4.07
C LEU A 17 10.10 -11.86 -4.12
N PRO A 18 10.58 -10.97 -5.01
CA PRO A 18 12.00 -10.61 -5.03
C PRO A 18 12.49 -10.02 -3.70
N TYR A 19 11.62 -9.30 -3.01
CA TYR A 19 11.92 -8.68 -1.71
C TYR A 19 11.95 -9.71 -0.58
N LEU A 20 10.99 -10.63 -0.57
CA LEU A 20 10.96 -11.76 0.36
C LEU A 20 12.18 -12.66 0.22
N VAL A 21 12.60 -12.98 -1.02
CA VAL A 21 13.79 -13.80 -1.28
C VAL A 21 15.05 -13.17 -0.69
N ARG A 22 15.27 -11.87 -0.91
CA ARG A 22 16.44 -11.17 -0.35
C ARG A 22 16.45 -11.13 1.18
N ARG A 23 15.28 -10.99 1.80
CA ARG A 23 15.16 -10.87 3.27
C ARG A 23 14.99 -12.21 3.98
N ALA A 24 14.62 -13.27 3.27
CA ALA A 24 14.30 -14.58 3.85
C ALA A 24 15.39 -15.13 4.78
N PRO A 25 16.70 -15.09 4.45
CA PRO A 25 17.74 -15.55 5.37
C PRO A 25 17.77 -14.77 6.69
N ARG A 26 17.62 -13.44 6.64
CA ARG A 26 17.64 -12.58 7.83
C ARG A 26 16.41 -12.76 8.70
N LEU A 27 15.28 -13.09 8.08
CA LEU A 27 14.00 -13.37 8.74
C LEU A 27 13.89 -14.82 9.26
N GLY A 28 14.80 -15.71 8.83
CA GLY A 28 14.62 -17.15 9.02
C GLY A 28 13.31 -17.66 8.41
N LEU A 29 12.89 -17.09 7.28
CA LEU A 29 11.66 -17.48 6.58
C LEU A 29 11.84 -18.89 6.00
N LEU A 30 10.90 -19.79 6.32
CA LEU A 30 10.88 -21.18 5.83
C LEU A 30 9.66 -21.45 4.96
N GLU A 31 8.53 -20.79 5.26
CA GLU A 31 7.27 -21.00 4.57
C GLU A 31 6.57 -19.68 4.28
N LEU A 32 6.21 -19.49 3.01
CA LEU A 32 5.28 -18.45 2.57
C LEU A 32 3.96 -19.11 2.17
N TRP A 33 2.89 -18.77 2.86
CA TRP A 33 1.54 -19.25 2.56
C TRP A 33 0.74 -18.17 1.86
N LEU A 34 0.25 -18.46 0.66
CA LEU A 34 -0.66 -17.61 -0.11
C LEU A 34 -2.07 -18.16 0.05
N MET A 35 -2.93 -17.38 0.71
CA MET A 35 -4.32 -17.76 0.93
C MET A 35 -5.25 -16.84 0.17
N ASP A 36 -6.20 -17.41 -0.56
CA ASP A 36 -7.26 -16.66 -1.22
C ASP A 36 -8.55 -17.47 -1.26
N SER A 37 -9.70 -16.78 -1.24
CA SER A 37 -11.01 -17.42 -1.40
C SER A 37 -11.33 -17.74 -2.86
N ASP A 38 -10.64 -17.10 -3.82
CA ASP A 38 -10.78 -17.34 -5.26
C ASP A 38 -9.75 -18.41 -5.72
N PRO A 39 -10.17 -19.68 -5.93
CA PRO A 39 -9.25 -20.75 -6.29
C PRO A 39 -8.62 -20.53 -7.68
N GLU A 40 -9.35 -19.92 -8.62
CA GLU A 40 -8.85 -19.70 -9.99
C GLU A 40 -7.75 -18.64 -10.01
N ARG A 41 -7.96 -17.51 -9.30
CA ARG A 41 -6.93 -16.50 -9.13
C ARG A 41 -5.74 -17.04 -8.34
N LEU A 42 -5.99 -17.85 -7.30
CA LEU A 42 -4.93 -18.43 -6.50
C LEU A 42 -4.07 -19.42 -7.30
N GLU A 43 -4.68 -20.22 -8.17
CA GLU A 43 -3.95 -21.15 -9.04
C GLU A 43 -3.03 -20.39 -10.01
N LEU A 44 -3.57 -19.36 -10.68
CA LEU A 44 -2.80 -18.56 -11.64
C LEU A 44 -1.70 -17.74 -10.97
N ILE A 45 -2.07 -16.91 -9.99
CA ILE A 45 -1.14 -15.97 -9.34
C ILE A 45 -0.24 -16.70 -8.35
N GLY A 46 -0.80 -17.56 -7.50
CA GLY A 46 -0.03 -18.34 -6.54
C GLY A 46 0.91 -19.34 -7.22
N GLY A 47 0.47 -19.97 -8.31
CA GLY A 47 1.32 -20.79 -9.17
C GLY A 47 2.48 -20.01 -9.77
N MET A 48 2.23 -18.79 -10.28
CA MET A 48 3.29 -17.91 -10.78
C MET A 48 4.28 -17.51 -9.67
N CYS A 49 3.78 -17.14 -8.49
CA CYS A 49 4.62 -16.81 -7.33
C CYS A 49 5.53 -18.00 -6.91
N ARG A 50 5.01 -19.23 -6.95
CA ARG A 50 5.80 -20.43 -6.65
C ARG A 50 6.94 -20.62 -7.64
N ARG A 51 6.65 -20.57 -8.95
CA ARG A 51 7.66 -20.69 -10.01
C ARG A 51 8.68 -19.54 -9.96
N GLN A 52 8.22 -18.32 -9.68
CA GLN A 52 9.11 -17.17 -9.51
C GLN A 52 10.05 -17.35 -8.31
N ALA A 53 9.56 -17.90 -7.19
CA ALA A 53 10.40 -18.18 -6.03
C ALA A 53 11.47 -19.24 -6.34
N GLU A 54 11.13 -20.27 -7.13
CA GLU A 54 12.08 -21.28 -7.61
C GLU A 54 13.15 -20.65 -8.52
N GLN A 55 12.76 -19.80 -9.49
CA GLN A 55 13.70 -19.09 -10.37
C GLN A 55 14.65 -18.14 -9.62
N LEU A 56 14.23 -17.63 -8.46
CA LEU A 56 15.02 -16.73 -7.62
C LEU A 56 15.82 -17.48 -6.54
N ASP A 57 15.87 -18.82 -6.59
CA ASP A 57 16.53 -19.67 -5.59
C ASP A 57 16.09 -19.36 -4.15
N ALA A 58 14.78 -19.20 -3.94
CA ALA A 58 14.21 -18.88 -2.65
C ALA A 58 14.58 -19.94 -1.59
N SER A 59 15.08 -19.50 -0.43
CA SER A 59 15.38 -20.37 0.72
C SER A 59 14.16 -20.86 1.49
N PHE A 60 12.95 -20.55 1.01
CA PHE A 60 11.67 -20.89 1.64
C PHE A 60 10.72 -21.53 0.63
N ARG A 61 9.73 -22.27 1.13
CA ARG A 61 8.71 -22.93 0.29
C ARG A 61 7.46 -22.07 0.16
N VAL A 62 6.86 -22.05 -1.04
CA VAL A 62 5.60 -21.35 -1.31
C VAL A 62 4.43 -22.34 -1.35
N PHE A 63 3.49 -22.16 -0.43
CA PHE A 63 2.24 -22.91 -0.33
C PHE A 63 1.05 -22.06 -0.76
N THR A 64 0.04 -22.70 -1.33
CA THR A 64 -1.24 -22.08 -1.69
C THR A 64 -2.36 -22.82 -0.98
N SER A 65 -3.34 -22.10 -0.44
CA SER A 65 -4.51 -22.71 0.22
C SER A 65 -5.75 -21.84 0.06
N THR A 66 -6.91 -22.45 -0.15
CA THR A 66 -8.21 -21.77 0.02
C THR A 66 -8.74 -21.87 1.44
N ASP A 67 -8.16 -22.76 2.27
CA ASP A 67 -8.47 -22.88 3.68
C ASP A 67 -7.65 -21.88 4.50
N ALA A 68 -8.34 -20.92 5.11
CA ALA A 68 -7.77 -19.93 6.02
C ALA A 68 -7.12 -20.59 7.24
N ARG A 69 -7.69 -21.69 7.76
CA ARG A 69 -7.16 -22.38 8.95
C ARG A 69 -5.79 -22.95 8.64
N ALA A 70 -5.66 -23.74 7.58
CA ALA A 70 -4.38 -24.29 7.16
C ALA A 70 -3.33 -23.19 6.92
N ALA A 71 -3.73 -22.10 6.26
CA ALA A 71 -2.84 -20.99 5.99
C ALA A 71 -2.36 -20.29 7.26
N ILE A 72 -3.27 -19.98 8.21
CA ILE A 72 -2.94 -19.14 9.38
C ILE A 72 -2.31 -19.94 10.53
N THR A 73 -2.61 -21.24 10.64
CA THR A 73 -2.10 -22.08 11.74
C THR A 73 -0.57 -21.99 11.82
N ASP A 74 -0.03 -21.70 13.00
CA ASP A 74 1.41 -21.52 13.27
C ASP A 74 2.10 -20.35 12.52
N ALA A 75 1.37 -19.50 11.81
CA ALA A 75 1.96 -18.31 11.17
C ALA A 75 2.53 -17.36 12.24
N SER A 76 3.75 -16.87 12.04
CA SER A 76 4.37 -15.86 12.92
C SER A 76 3.97 -14.45 12.52
N HIS A 77 3.68 -14.24 11.23
CA HIS A 77 3.19 -12.97 10.70
C HIS A 77 2.12 -13.24 9.64
N VAL A 78 1.10 -12.37 9.62
CA VAL A 78 -0.01 -12.43 8.67
C VAL A 78 -0.13 -11.08 7.99
N ILE A 79 -0.23 -11.07 6.68
CA ILE A 79 -0.39 -9.87 5.85
C ILE A 79 -1.76 -9.98 5.18
N THR A 80 -2.61 -8.96 5.31
CA THR A 80 -3.90 -8.93 4.60
C THR A 80 -3.84 -7.96 3.42
N SER A 81 -4.28 -8.42 2.25
CA SER A 81 -4.34 -7.63 1.02
C SER A 81 -5.60 -7.91 0.19
N ILE A 82 -6.65 -8.39 0.86
CA ILE A 82 -7.93 -8.70 0.22
C ILE A 82 -8.66 -7.45 -0.25
N ARG A 83 -9.56 -7.66 -1.22
CA ARG A 83 -10.54 -6.67 -1.68
C ARG A 83 -11.91 -7.32 -1.73
N PRO A 84 -12.71 -7.25 -0.66
CA PRO A 84 -14.09 -7.72 -0.70
C PRO A 84 -14.89 -7.00 -1.81
N GLY A 85 -15.50 -7.78 -2.69
CA GLY A 85 -16.17 -7.31 -3.91
C GLY A 85 -15.25 -7.22 -5.14
N LEU A 86 -13.95 -7.48 -5.01
CA LEU A 86 -12.96 -7.43 -6.10
C LEU A 86 -13.03 -6.09 -6.87
N GLU A 87 -12.48 -6.06 -8.09
CA GLU A 87 -12.51 -4.87 -8.94
C GLU A 87 -13.94 -4.45 -9.34
N ALA A 88 -14.87 -5.42 -9.45
CA ALA A 88 -16.26 -5.16 -9.81
C ALA A 88 -17.02 -4.38 -8.73
N GLY A 89 -16.76 -4.69 -7.45
CA GLY A 89 -17.33 -3.94 -6.32
C GLY A 89 -16.86 -2.50 -6.32
N ARG A 90 -15.56 -2.27 -6.55
CA ARG A 90 -15.00 -0.91 -6.72
C ARG A 90 -15.67 -0.17 -7.88
N ALA A 91 -15.78 -0.80 -9.05
CA ALA A 91 -16.44 -0.22 -10.22
C ALA A 91 -17.89 0.20 -9.91
N THR A 92 -18.61 -0.67 -9.18
CA THR A 92 -19.98 -0.43 -8.75
C THR A 92 -20.07 0.76 -7.79
N ASP A 93 -19.21 0.80 -6.76
CA ASP A 93 -19.19 1.88 -5.78
C ASP A 93 -18.91 3.24 -6.45
N GLU A 94 -17.90 3.30 -7.33
CA GLU A 94 -17.53 4.51 -8.06
C GLU A 94 -18.68 4.95 -8.99
N ARG A 95 -19.32 4.02 -9.71
CA ARG A 95 -20.43 4.34 -10.62
C ARG A 95 -21.66 4.84 -9.89
N ILE A 96 -22.01 4.25 -8.74
CA ILE A 96 -23.12 4.73 -7.90
C ILE A 96 -22.82 6.14 -7.39
N ALA A 97 -21.62 6.38 -6.86
CA ALA A 97 -21.21 7.69 -6.36
C ALA A 97 -21.31 8.77 -7.46
N PHE A 98 -20.77 8.50 -8.65
CA PHE A 98 -20.85 9.42 -9.79
C PHE A 98 -22.28 9.64 -10.29
N GLY A 99 -23.13 8.60 -10.30
CA GLY A 99 -24.54 8.71 -10.65
C GLY A 99 -25.34 9.63 -9.71
N LEU A 100 -24.85 9.83 -8.48
CA LEU A 100 -25.41 10.75 -7.48
C LEU A 100 -24.70 12.11 -7.45
N GLY A 101 -23.76 12.36 -8.37
CA GLY A 101 -23.01 13.61 -8.42
C GLY A 101 -22.04 13.81 -7.24
N VAL A 102 -21.56 12.72 -6.64
CA VAL A 102 -20.55 12.77 -5.56
C VAL A 102 -19.28 12.02 -5.95
N LEU A 103 -18.18 12.31 -5.26
CA LEU A 103 -16.88 11.72 -5.56
C LEU A 103 -16.89 10.20 -5.35
N GLY A 104 -16.65 9.45 -6.43
CA GLY A 104 -16.34 8.03 -6.44
C GLY A 104 -14.84 7.79 -6.44
N GLN A 105 -14.24 7.56 -5.27
CA GLN A 105 -12.83 7.22 -5.11
C GLN A 105 -12.71 5.97 -4.22
N GLU A 106 -11.81 5.06 -4.55
CA GLU A 106 -11.65 3.74 -3.89
C GLU A 106 -11.58 3.75 -2.36
N THR A 107 -10.95 4.76 -1.77
CA THR A 107 -10.64 4.86 -0.34
C THR A 107 -11.11 6.16 0.29
N THR A 108 -11.64 7.08 -0.52
CA THR A 108 -12.14 8.39 -0.10
C THR A 108 -13.58 8.62 -0.59
N GLY A 109 -14.35 9.44 0.12
CA GLY A 109 -15.72 9.75 -0.26
C GLY A 109 -16.66 8.54 -0.18
N ALA A 110 -17.77 8.59 -0.93
CA ALA A 110 -18.85 7.61 -0.82
C ALA A 110 -18.40 6.19 -1.20
N ALA A 111 -17.57 6.06 -2.24
CA ALA A 111 -17.04 4.76 -2.66
C ALA A 111 -16.03 4.19 -1.64
N GLY A 112 -15.17 5.04 -1.05
CA GLY A 112 -14.28 4.65 0.04
C GLY A 112 -15.03 4.14 1.26
N PHE A 113 -16.12 4.82 1.63
CA PHE A 113 -16.99 4.38 2.72
C PHE A 113 -17.66 3.04 2.42
N ALA A 114 -18.21 2.85 1.21
CA ALA A 114 -18.78 1.57 0.79
C ALA A 114 -17.75 0.43 0.81
N MET A 115 -16.50 0.70 0.41
CA MET A 115 -15.39 -0.26 0.52
C MET A 115 -15.10 -0.58 1.99
N ALA A 116 -15.05 0.41 2.88
CA ALA A 116 -14.82 0.20 4.32
C ALA A 116 -15.87 -0.72 4.95
N MET A 117 -17.15 -0.52 4.61
CA MET A 117 -18.26 -1.35 5.10
C MET A 117 -18.13 -2.83 4.73
N ARG A 118 -17.42 -3.16 3.64
CA ARG A 118 -17.12 -4.55 3.28
C ARG A 118 -15.79 -5.02 3.85
N SER A 119 -14.76 -4.18 3.82
CA SER A 119 -13.40 -4.52 4.24
C SER A 119 -13.28 -4.73 5.75
N ALA A 120 -13.79 -3.80 6.56
CA ALA A 120 -13.54 -3.81 7.99
C ALA A 120 -14.09 -5.06 8.71
N PRO A 121 -15.33 -5.53 8.43
CA PRO A 121 -15.82 -6.78 9.03
C PRO A 121 -14.98 -8.00 8.65
N SER A 122 -14.59 -8.11 7.36
CA SER A 122 -13.77 -9.24 6.89
C SER A 122 -12.38 -9.26 7.54
N ILE A 123 -11.73 -8.10 7.66
CA ILE A 123 -10.40 -8.03 8.30
C ILE A 123 -10.50 -8.28 9.80
N LEU A 124 -11.55 -7.81 10.47
CA LEU A 124 -11.79 -8.11 11.88
C LEU A 124 -12.00 -9.62 12.12
N GLU A 125 -12.71 -10.30 11.23
CA GLU A 125 -12.87 -11.75 11.29
C GLU A 125 -11.51 -12.47 11.18
N TYR A 126 -10.68 -12.08 10.21
CA TYR A 126 -9.32 -12.62 10.07
C TYR A 126 -8.44 -12.28 11.27
N ALA A 127 -8.47 -11.06 11.79
CA ALA A 127 -7.68 -10.68 12.97
C ALA A 127 -8.04 -11.54 14.19
N ARG A 128 -9.33 -11.70 14.48
CA ARG A 128 -9.81 -12.60 15.54
C ARG A 128 -9.42 -14.05 15.29
N PHE A 129 -9.32 -14.46 14.03
CA PHE A 129 -8.91 -15.82 13.69
C PHE A 129 -7.40 -16.03 13.86
N VAL A 130 -6.58 -15.05 13.47
CA VAL A 130 -5.14 -15.01 13.74
C VAL A 130 -4.88 -15.13 15.24
N ASP A 131 -5.57 -14.36 16.07
CA ASP A 131 -5.44 -14.43 17.53
C ASP A 131 -5.75 -15.83 18.10
N ARG A 132 -6.60 -16.62 17.43
CA ARG A 132 -6.98 -17.97 17.88
C ARG A 132 -6.04 -19.08 17.42
N VAL A 133 -5.47 -18.98 16.22
CA VAL A 133 -4.80 -20.14 15.58
C VAL A 133 -3.38 -19.89 15.11
N ALA A 134 -2.95 -18.63 14.99
CA ALA A 134 -1.57 -18.31 14.62
C ALA A 134 -0.60 -18.63 15.76
N SER A 135 0.71 -18.53 15.46
CA SER A 135 1.73 -18.65 16.50
C SER A 135 1.52 -17.62 17.61
N ARG A 136 1.83 -17.98 18.86
CA ARG A 136 1.73 -17.05 19.98
C ARG A 136 2.54 -15.78 19.71
N GLY A 137 1.88 -14.63 19.84
CA GLY A 137 2.50 -13.33 19.63
C GLY A 137 2.62 -12.91 18.16
N ALA A 138 1.96 -13.62 17.24
CA ALA A 138 1.88 -13.24 15.84
C ALA A 138 1.34 -11.82 15.64
N TRP A 139 1.81 -11.19 14.56
CA TRP A 139 1.37 -9.86 14.15
C TRP A 139 0.57 -9.94 12.85
N LEU A 140 -0.51 -9.16 12.78
CA LEU A 140 -1.24 -8.90 11.54
C LEU A 140 -0.88 -7.52 10.99
N PHE A 141 -0.42 -7.48 9.75
CA PHE A 141 -0.15 -6.26 8.99
C PHE A 141 -1.28 -6.05 7.99
N ASN A 142 -2.15 -5.08 8.30
CA ASN A 142 -3.29 -4.78 7.44
C ASN A 142 -2.90 -3.82 6.34
N PHE A 143 -3.09 -4.26 5.11
CA PHE A 143 -3.00 -3.39 3.94
C PHE A 143 -4.27 -3.36 3.11
N THR A 144 -5.31 -4.05 3.56
CA THR A 144 -6.62 -3.90 2.95
C THR A 144 -7.12 -2.50 3.24
N ASN A 145 -7.43 -1.80 2.16
CA ASN A 145 -7.99 -0.47 2.21
C ASN A 145 -9.49 -0.49 2.59
N PRO A 146 -10.01 0.64 3.11
CA PRO A 146 -9.29 1.85 3.53
C PRO A 146 -8.50 1.61 4.83
N ALA A 147 -7.18 1.74 4.79
CA ALA A 147 -6.31 1.19 5.84
C ALA A 147 -6.52 1.86 7.21
N GLY A 148 -6.79 3.17 7.24
CA GLY A 148 -7.07 3.90 8.48
C GLY A 148 -8.37 3.46 9.15
N LEU A 149 -9.48 3.44 8.40
CA LEU A 149 -10.79 3.00 8.93
C LEU A 149 -10.76 1.54 9.38
N VAL A 150 -10.08 0.66 8.62
CA VAL A 150 -9.92 -0.74 9.00
C VAL A 150 -9.08 -0.84 10.28
N ALA A 151 -8.01 -0.06 10.41
CA ALA A 151 -7.19 -0.04 11.62
C ALA A 151 -7.96 0.51 12.84
N GLN A 152 -8.80 1.52 12.67
CA GLN A 152 -9.71 2.01 13.73
C GLN A 152 -10.62 0.88 14.22
N VAL A 153 -11.33 0.19 13.32
CA VAL A 153 -12.23 -0.91 13.69
C VAL A 153 -11.50 -2.04 14.44
N LEU A 154 -10.25 -2.32 14.06
CA LEU A 154 -9.44 -3.33 14.75
C LEU A 154 -9.00 -2.86 16.14
N HIS A 155 -8.64 -1.58 16.27
CA HIS A 155 -8.33 -0.96 17.55
C HIS A 155 -9.54 -0.99 18.50
N ASP A 156 -10.70 -0.51 18.05
CA ASP A 156 -11.95 -0.49 18.82
C ASP A 156 -12.38 -1.90 19.25
N ALA A 157 -12.07 -2.91 18.44
CA ALA A 157 -12.32 -4.31 18.76
C ALA A 157 -11.30 -4.93 19.74
N GLY A 158 -10.33 -4.15 20.22
CA GLY A 158 -9.31 -4.58 21.19
C GLY A 158 -8.16 -5.38 20.59
N MET A 159 -7.93 -5.32 19.27
CA MET A 159 -6.85 -6.04 18.61
C MET A 159 -5.51 -5.33 18.87
N SER A 160 -4.62 -5.97 19.63
CA SER A 160 -3.38 -5.33 20.12
C SER A 160 -2.13 -5.58 19.27
N ARG A 161 -2.16 -6.56 18.37
CA ARG A 161 -1.03 -6.93 17.50
C ARG A 161 -1.35 -6.72 16.03
N VAL A 162 -1.94 -5.57 15.75
CA VAL A 162 -2.34 -5.17 14.41
C VAL A 162 -1.81 -3.79 14.09
N VAL A 163 -1.29 -3.61 12.88
CA VAL A 163 -0.94 -2.29 12.35
C VAL A 163 -1.54 -2.12 10.96
N GLY A 164 -2.11 -0.94 10.69
CA GLY A 164 -2.51 -0.55 9.35
C GLY A 164 -1.31 0.04 8.60
N ILE A 165 -1.07 -0.38 7.36
CA ILE A 165 0.04 0.11 6.55
C ILE A 165 -0.47 0.75 5.26
N CYS A 166 0.06 1.94 4.96
CA CYS A 166 -0.12 2.64 3.70
C CYS A 166 1.21 3.25 3.24
N ASP A 167 1.52 3.15 1.94
CA ASP A 167 2.74 3.70 1.36
C ASP A 167 2.70 5.21 1.18
N SER A 168 1.51 5.81 0.99
CA SER A 168 1.35 7.25 0.78
C SER A 168 1.84 8.10 1.95
N ALA A 169 1.74 7.62 3.20
CA ALA A 169 2.26 8.35 4.36
C ALA A 169 3.79 8.53 4.32
N ASN A 170 4.51 7.59 3.71
CA ASN A 170 5.97 7.62 3.62
C ASN A 170 6.48 8.39 2.37
N LYS A 171 5.57 8.96 1.58
CA LYS A 171 5.89 9.42 0.22
C LYS A 171 6.81 10.63 0.19
N ALA A 172 6.68 11.58 1.12
CA ALA A 172 7.59 12.71 1.22
C ALA A 172 9.06 12.24 1.33
N ARG A 173 9.34 11.31 2.25
CA ARG A 173 10.67 10.69 2.37
C ARG A 173 11.13 10.03 1.09
N ASN A 174 10.24 9.28 0.43
CA ASN A 174 10.58 8.54 -0.79
C ASN A 174 10.89 9.48 -1.96
N GLU A 175 10.12 10.56 -2.12
CA GLU A 175 10.35 11.55 -3.18
C GLU A 175 11.63 12.37 -2.91
N VAL A 176 11.89 12.76 -1.65
CA VAL A 176 13.16 13.42 -1.27
C VAL A 176 14.35 12.51 -1.53
N SER A 177 14.24 11.23 -1.14
CA SER A 177 15.25 10.20 -1.39
C SER A 177 15.59 10.10 -2.88
N ARG A 178 14.57 9.99 -3.74
CA ARG A 178 14.76 9.91 -5.20
C ARG A 178 15.32 11.17 -5.81
N PHE A 179 14.83 12.34 -5.38
CA PHE A 179 15.25 13.61 -5.95
C PHE A 179 16.71 13.95 -5.62
N LEU A 180 17.16 13.63 -4.40
CA LEU A 180 18.52 13.94 -3.93
C LEU A 180 19.49 12.76 -4.05
N GLY A 181 19.02 11.56 -4.38
CA GLY A 181 19.85 10.35 -4.40
C GLY A 181 20.32 9.90 -3.01
N ILE A 182 19.57 10.23 -1.96
CA ILE A 182 19.89 9.85 -0.57
C ILE A 182 19.08 8.60 -0.19
N PRO A 183 19.70 7.51 0.32
CA PRO A 183 18.96 6.32 0.76
C PRO A 183 17.90 6.63 1.82
N GLN A 184 16.74 5.97 1.78
CA GLN A 184 15.62 6.27 2.70
C GLN A 184 16.00 5.99 4.16
N ALA A 185 16.86 5.00 4.41
CA ALA A 185 17.38 4.69 5.74
C ALA A 185 18.11 5.87 6.40
N ARG A 186 18.66 6.80 5.61
CA ARG A 186 19.33 8.03 6.05
C ARG A 186 18.40 9.23 6.16
N LEU A 187 17.09 9.04 6.00
CA LEU A 187 16.10 10.10 6.07
C LEU A 187 15.08 9.82 7.17
N ARG A 188 14.80 10.85 7.96
CA ARG A 188 13.71 10.86 8.95
C ARG A 188 12.67 11.88 8.50
N HIS A 189 11.40 11.49 8.55
CA HIS A 189 10.31 12.38 8.20
C HIS A 189 9.30 12.46 9.34
N ASP A 190 8.64 13.60 9.45
CA ASP A 190 7.57 13.85 10.40
C ASP A 190 6.26 14.04 9.63
N VAL A 191 5.50 12.95 9.54
CA VAL A 191 4.19 12.88 8.88
C VAL A 191 3.11 12.78 9.94
N TYR A 192 2.01 13.47 9.73
CA TYR A 192 0.86 13.49 10.63
C TYR A 192 -0.45 13.61 9.84
N GLY A 193 -1.56 13.19 10.45
CA GLY A 193 -2.90 13.24 9.87
C GLY A 193 -3.61 11.91 10.02
N LEU A 194 -4.63 11.65 9.19
CA LEU A 194 -5.28 10.34 9.09
C LEU A 194 -4.80 9.62 7.83
N ASN A 195 -5.07 8.32 7.71
CA ASN A 195 -4.82 7.59 6.46
C ASN A 195 -5.37 8.32 5.22
N HIS A 196 -4.54 8.55 4.20
CA HIS A 196 -4.91 9.31 2.99
C HIS A 196 -5.35 10.77 3.24
N LEU A 197 -5.07 11.29 4.42
CA LEU A 197 -5.31 12.67 4.82
C LEU A 197 -4.14 13.13 5.70
N THR A 198 -2.92 13.05 5.14
CA THR A 198 -1.69 13.37 5.85
C THR A 198 -0.90 14.51 5.23
N TRP A 199 -0.11 15.16 6.06
CA TRP A 199 0.87 16.19 5.70
C TRP A 199 2.22 15.79 6.27
N THR A 200 3.32 16.12 5.58
CA THR A 200 4.67 15.94 6.10
C THR A 200 5.32 17.30 6.30
N ARG A 201 5.64 17.65 7.55
CA ARG A 201 6.20 18.97 7.92
C ARG A 201 7.72 19.02 7.91
N SER A 202 8.40 17.88 7.98
CA SER A 202 9.86 17.81 8.07
C SER A 202 10.38 16.57 7.35
N VAL A 203 11.49 16.72 6.63
CA VAL A 203 12.33 15.62 6.14
C VAL A 203 13.79 15.99 6.39
N ARG A 204 14.45 15.22 7.26
CA ARG A 204 15.82 15.48 7.72
C ARG A 204 16.77 14.36 7.35
N ILE A 205 18.04 14.70 7.19
CA ILE A 205 19.12 13.71 7.17
C ILE A 205 19.23 13.10 8.58
N ASP A 206 19.33 11.77 8.66
CA ASP A 206 19.62 11.08 9.91
C ASP A 206 21.12 11.13 10.20
N GLU A 207 21.49 11.85 11.26
CA GLU A 207 22.86 11.92 11.80
C GLU A 207 23.01 11.10 13.10
N GLY A 208 22.02 10.29 13.45
CA GLY A 208 22.00 9.46 14.65
C GLY A 208 21.24 10.08 15.83
N ALA A 209 21.10 9.30 16.90
CA ALA A 209 20.12 9.51 17.98
C ALA A 209 20.21 10.84 18.75
N ASN A 210 21.23 11.67 18.53
CA ASN A 210 21.47 12.91 19.29
C ASN A 210 21.75 14.14 18.41
N ALA A 211 21.56 14.04 17.09
CA ALA A 211 21.85 15.13 16.16
C ALA A 211 20.58 15.60 15.46
N CYS A 212 20.35 16.92 15.47
CA CYS A 212 19.36 17.55 14.60
C CYS A 212 19.97 17.63 13.19
N GLY A 213 19.76 16.58 12.39
CA GLY A 213 20.23 16.60 11.01
C GLY A 213 19.56 17.68 10.16
N GLU A 214 20.20 17.99 9.05
CA GLU A 214 19.80 19.03 8.10
C GLU A 214 18.33 18.87 7.68
N GLU A 215 17.54 19.95 7.81
CA GLU A 215 16.18 20.02 7.31
C GLU A 215 16.18 20.31 5.81
N LEU A 216 15.58 19.40 5.04
CA LEU A 216 15.59 19.46 3.58
C LEU A 216 14.30 20.03 3.01
N LEU A 217 13.18 19.85 3.71
CA LEU A 217 11.87 20.02 3.09
C LEU A 217 11.52 21.47 2.68
N PRO A 218 11.77 22.52 3.49
CA PRO A 218 11.44 23.89 3.13
C PRO A 218 12.14 24.37 1.84
N ALA A 219 13.42 24.02 1.67
CA ALA A 219 14.17 24.36 0.47
C ALA A 219 13.60 23.63 -0.76
N LEU A 220 13.25 22.34 -0.62
CA LEU A 220 12.67 21.54 -1.69
C LEU A 220 11.27 21.99 -2.09
N LEU A 221 10.44 22.43 -1.14
CA LEU A 221 9.11 22.99 -1.44
C LEU A 221 9.19 24.29 -2.26
N GLY A 222 10.30 25.02 -2.17
CA GLY A 222 10.61 26.19 -3.00
C GLY A 222 11.30 25.87 -4.34
N ASP A 223 11.76 24.64 -4.56
CA ASP A 223 12.40 24.22 -5.80
C ASP A 223 11.37 23.68 -6.80
N GLU A 224 11.08 24.44 -7.85
CA GLU A 224 10.11 24.05 -8.87
C GLU A 224 10.50 22.73 -9.57
N ARG A 225 11.78 22.37 -9.63
CA ARG A 225 12.20 21.06 -10.17
C ARG A 225 11.71 19.91 -9.30
N PHE A 226 11.76 20.06 -7.98
CA PHE A 226 11.22 19.08 -7.04
C PHE A 226 9.70 19.00 -7.13
N VAL A 227 9.02 20.16 -7.18
CA VAL A 227 7.56 20.22 -7.34
C VAL A 227 7.11 19.51 -8.62
N GLN A 228 7.77 19.76 -9.75
CA GLN A 228 7.45 19.14 -11.04
C GLN A 228 7.83 17.65 -11.13
N ALA A 229 8.84 17.24 -10.36
CA ALA A 229 9.26 15.84 -10.27
C ALA A 229 8.32 14.98 -9.42
N THR A 230 7.52 15.60 -8.53
CA THR A 230 6.64 14.91 -7.58
C THR A 230 5.16 15.11 -7.91
N HIS A 231 4.26 14.54 -7.09
CA HIS A 231 2.83 14.80 -7.21
C HIS A 231 2.42 16.18 -6.68
N LEU A 232 3.33 16.95 -6.09
CA LEU A 232 3.01 18.30 -5.63
C LEU A 232 2.53 19.21 -6.76
N LYS A 233 2.96 18.96 -8.01
CA LYS A 233 2.46 19.67 -9.19
C LYS A 233 0.94 19.60 -9.39
N MET A 234 0.25 18.63 -8.80
CA MET A 234 -1.21 18.48 -8.88
C MET A 234 -1.96 19.50 -7.99
N PHE A 235 -1.25 20.21 -7.11
CA PHE A 235 -1.82 21.20 -6.20
C PHE A 235 -1.52 22.60 -6.69
N ALA A 236 -2.48 23.52 -6.58
CA ALA A 236 -2.29 24.92 -6.96
C ALA A 236 -1.12 25.56 -6.19
N ALA A 237 -0.33 26.42 -6.84
CA ALA A 237 0.86 27.04 -6.23
C ALA A 237 0.51 27.81 -4.94
N GLY A 238 -0.59 28.56 -4.93
CA GLY A 238 -1.06 29.28 -3.75
C GLY A 238 -1.39 28.35 -2.57
N LEU A 239 -1.96 27.17 -2.85
CA LEU A 239 -2.22 26.16 -1.81
C LEU A 239 -0.92 25.60 -1.24
N ARG A 240 0.05 25.25 -2.10
CA ARG A 240 1.36 24.76 -1.64
C ARG A 240 2.06 25.77 -0.73
N VAL A 241 2.01 27.06 -1.09
CA VAL A 241 2.58 28.15 -0.28
C VAL A 241 1.84 28.34 1.03
N ALA A 242 0.50 28.30 1.00
CA ALA A 242 -0.33 28.49 2.19
C ALA A 242 -0.14 27.37 3.22
N GLU A 243 -0.05 26.12 2.76
CA GLU A 243 0.16 24.95 3.62
C GLU A 243 1.62 24.87 4.12
N GLY A 244 2.59 25.22 3.27
CA GLY A 244 4.02 25.26 3.66
C GLY A 244 4.62 23.90 4.01
N VAL A 245 3.94 22.80 3.68
CA VAL A 245 4.33 21.43 4.00
C VAL A 245 4.10 20.51 2.80
N PHE A 246 4.66 19.30 2.83
CA PHE A 246 4.44 18.33 1.76
C PHE A 246 3.07 17.67 1.92
N LEU A 247 2.25 17.78 0.86
CA LEU A 247 0.86 17.29 0.84
C LEU A 247 0.81 15.83 0.37
N ASN A 248 0.09 14.95 1.06
CA ASN A 248 -0.24 13.62 0.54
C ASN A 248 -1.06 13.73 -0.75
N GLU A 249 -0.83 12.86 -1.75
CA GLU A 249 -1.55 12.92 -3.03
C GLU A 249 -3.07 12.84 -2.90
N TYR A 250 -3.58 12.18 -1.86
CA TYR A 250 -5.01 12.03 -1.65
C TYR A 250 -5.69 13.33 -1.22
N LEU A 251 -4.94 14.30 -0.68
CA LEU A 251 -5.45 15.64 -0.40
C LEU A 251 -5.98 16.34 -1.66
N HIS A 252 -5.58 15.88 -2.86
CA HIS A 252 -6.12 16.35 -4.13
C HIS A 252 -7.65 16.17 -4.21
N TYR A 253 -8.18 15.07 -3.66
CA TYR A 253 -9.62 14.80 -3.62
C TYR A 253 -10.40 15.69 -2.65
N TYR A 254 -9.71 16.36 -1.73
CA TYR A 254 -10.31 17.24 -0.72
C TYR A 254 -10.19 18.70 -1.14
N TYR A 255 -8.98 19.18 -1.46
CA TYR A 255 -8.75 20.57 -1.83
C TYR A 255 -9.26 20.91 -3.24
N HIS A 256 -9.25 19.95 -4.16
CA HIS A 256 -9.72 20.14 -5.54
C HIS A 256 -10.98 19.30 -5.84
N ARG A 257 -11.80 19.03 -4.82
CA ARG A 257 -12.97 18.15 -4.90
C ARG A 257 -13.83 18.40 -6.13
N ASP A 258 -14.25 19.64 -6.33
CA ASP A 258 -15.24 19.99 -7.36
C ASP A 258 -14.65 19.87 -8.77
N ASP A 259 -13.41 20.32 -8.96
CA ASP A 259 -12.67 20.20 -10.22
C ASP A 259 -12.43 18.72 -10.59
N VAL A 260 -11.98 17.93 -9.60
CA VAL A 260 -11.72 16.50 -9.76
C VAL A 260 -13.01 15.76 -10.07
N LEU A 261 -14.10 16.05 -9.37
CA LEU A 261 -15.40 15.46 -9.65
C LEU A 261 -15.86 15.80 -11.07
N ALA A 262 -15.80 17.07 -11.47
CA ALA A 262 -16.17 17.49 -12.82
C ALA A 262 -15.33 16.81 -13.90
N GLN A 263 -14.04 16.59 -13.64
CA GLN A 263 -13.18 15.84 -14.56
C GLN A 263 -13.56 14.36 -14.63
N LEU A 264 -13.74 13.69 -13.49
CA LEU A 264 -14.09 12.27 -13.43
C LEU A 264 -15.46 11.98 -14.04
N LEU A 265 -16.43 12.90 -13.91
CA LEU A 265 -17.75 12.77 -14.54
C LEU A 265 -17.70 12.86 -16.07
N ARG A 266 -16.64 13.44 -16.66
CA ARG A 266 -16.44 13.47 -18.12
C ARG A 266 -15.80 12.19 -18.68
N GLU A 267 -15.25 11.34 -17.82
CA GLU A 267 -14.62 10.10 -18.25
C GLU A 267 -15.67 9.03 -18.56
N ASN A 268 -15.47 8.28 -19.64
CA ASN A 268 -16.38 7.19 -20.02
C ASN A 268 -16.29 5.98 -19.05
N GLU A 269 -15.09 5.75 -18.50
CA GLU A 269 -14.76 4.60 -17.67
C GLU A 269 -14.23 5.08 -16.32
N THR A 270 -14.86 4.60 -15.24
CA THR A 270 -14.38 4.80 -13.87
C THR A 270 -13.03 4.11 -13.67
N ARG A 271 -12.32 4.45 -12.58
CA ARG A 271 -11.03 3.80 -12.30
C ARG A 271 -11.20 2.32 -11.96
N GLY A 272 -12.28 1.96 -11.27
CA GLY A 272 -12.66 0.60 -10.95
C GLY A 272 -12.83 -0.25 -12.21
N GLU A 273 -13.56 0.26 -13.21
CA GLU A 273 -13.77 -0.42 -14.50
C GLU A 273 -12.46 -0.58 -15.29
N GLN A 274 -11.64 0.48 -15.37
CA GLN A 274 -10.32 0.40 -15.99
C GLN A 274 -9.47 -0.72 -15.36
N VAL A 275 -9.41 -0.74 -14.03
CA VAL A 275 -8.64 -1.73 -13.28
C VAL A 275 -9.23 -3.13 -13.44
N GLN A 276 -10.55 -3.27 -13.47
CA GLN A 276 -11.23 -4.54 -13.72
C GLN A 276 -10.87 -5.09 -15.10
N ARG A 277 -10.99 -4.28 -16.15
CA ARG A 277 -10.67 -4.64 -17.53
C ARG A 277 -9.20 -5.05 -17.68
N LEU A 278 -8.28 -4.29 -17.09
CA LEU A 278 -6.85 -4.62 -17.09
C LEU A 278 -6.56 -5.93 -16.34
N THR A 279 -7.21 -6.14 -15.18
CA THR A 279 -7.05 -7.38 -14.40
C THR A 279 -7.57 -8.60 -15.17
N GLN A 280 -8.72 -8.50 -15.80
CA GLN A 280 -9.26 -9.58 -16.63
C GLN A 280 -8.37 -9.87 -17.84
N ARG A 281 -7.83 -8.84 -18.50
CA ARG A 281 -6.84 -9.01 -19.58
C ARG A 281 -5.59 -9.74 -19.09
N LEU A 282 -5.07 -9.36 -17.92
CA LEU A 282 -3.91 -10.00 -17.30
C LEU A 282 -4.16 -11.49 -17.05
N LEU A 283 -5.24 -11.82 -16.33
CA LEU A 283 -5.55 -13.21 -15.97
C LEU A 283 -5.75 -14.10 -17.20
N ARG A 284 -6.47 -13.60 -18.23
CA ARG A 284 -6.63 -14.34 -19.51
C ARG A 284 -5.30 -14.58 -20.21
N LYS A 285 -4.47 -13.54 -20.38
CA LYS A 285 -3.17 -13.67 -21.05
C LYS A 285 -2.21 -14.58 -20.28
N MET A 286 -2.17 -14.48 -18.96
CA MET A 286 -1.35 -15.35 -18.12
C MET A 286 -1.74 -16.82 -18.24
N GLY A 287 -3.04 -17.12 -18.33
CA GLY A 287 -3.53 -18.49 -18.53
C GLY A 287 -3.13 -19.10 -19.88
N SER A 288 -2.76 -18.28 -20.86
CA SER A 288 -2.29 -18.74 -22.19
C SER A 288 -0.77 -18.80 -22.36
N ALA A 289 0.00 -18.36 -21.35
CA ALA A 289 1.46 -18.37 -21.43
C ALA A 289 2.04 -19.77 -21.18
N SER A 290 3.03 -20.15 -21.96
CA SER A 290 3.63 -21.49 -21.94
C SER A 290 4.55 -21.75 -20.75
N ASP A 291 5.14 -20.69 -20.18
CA ASP A 291 6.11 -20.77 -19.08
C ASP A 291 5.97 -19.56 -18.12
N VAL A 292 6.77 -19.59 -17.05
CA VAL A 292 6.78 -18.53 -16.03
C VAL A 292 7.36 -17.21 -16.54
N ASP A 293 8.31 -17.23 -17.47
CA ASP A 293 8.92 -16.00 -17.99
C ASP A 293 7.93 -15.20 -18.82
N GLY A 294 7.15 -15.89 -19.69
CA GLY A 294 6.05 -15.28 -20.42
C GLY A 294 4.96 -14.74 -19.48
N GLN A 295 4.63 -15.46 -18.40
CA GLN A 295 3.69 -14.96 -17.39
C GLN A 295 4.22 -13.69 -16.70
N LEU A 296 5.49 -13.66 -16.32
CA LEU A 296 6.13 -12.52 -15.68
C LEU A 296 6.22 -11.32 -16.62
N GLU A 297 6.48 -11.52 -17.91
CA GLU A 297 6.48 -10.46 -18.92
C GLU A 297 5.09 -9.84 -19.07
N ILE A 298 4.05 -10.65 -19.26
CA ILE A 298 2.65 -10.21 -19.34
C ILE A 298 2.26 -9.47 -18.06
N TRP A 299 2.67 -10.00 -16.90
CA TRP A 299 2.41 -9.37 -15.61
C TRP A 299 3.07 -8.00 -15.51
N ARG A 300 4.37 -7.87 -15.86
CA ARG A 300 5.09 -6.59 -15.89
C ARG A 300 4.42 -5.59 -16.83
N GLU A 301 4.04 -6.01 -18.04
CA GLU A 301 3.35 -5.18 -19.04
C GLU A 301 2.07 -4.56 -18.46
N VAL A 302 1.18 -5.40 -17.89
CA VAL A 302 -0.10 -4.92 -17.37
C VAL A 302 0.07 -4.10 -16.09
N MET A 303 1.01 -4.48 -15.22
CA MET A 303 1.27 -3.71 -13.99
C MET A 303 1.86 -2.32 -14.28
N ASP A 304 2.66 -2.18 -15.33
CA ASP A 304 3.11 -0.87 -15.82
C ASP A 304 1.93 -0.03 -16.35
N GLN A 305 1.05 -0.60 -17.18
CA GLN A 305 -0.18 0.06 -17.66
C GLN A 305 -1.08 0.53 -16.50
N ARG A 306 -1.25 -0.30 -15.47
CA ARG A 306 -2.00 0.06 -14.25
C ARG A 306 -1.33 1.22 -13.51
N SER A 307 -0.01 1.22 -13.41
CA SER A 307 0.76 2.25 -12.70
C SER A 307 0.72 3.59 -13.44
N LYS A 308 0.80 3.57 -14.77
CA LYS A 308 0.70 4.76 -15.63
C LYS A 308 -0.68 5.42 -15.62
N SER A 309 -1.74 4.64 -15.41
CA SER A 309 -3.12 5.16 -15.37
C SER A 309 -3.58 5.65 -13.99
N TYR A 310 -2.81 5.41 -12.92
CA TYR A 310 -3.16 5.84 -11.55
C TYR A 310 -3.09 7.37 -11.38
N MET A 311 -4.20 8.04 -11.05
CA MET A 311 -4.27 9.52 -11.00
C MET A 311 -3.80 10.20 -12.30
N ALA A 312 -4.12 9.62 -13.46
CA ALA A 312 -3.78 10.23 -14.76
C ALA A 312 -4.53 11.55 -14.99
N HIS A 313 -5.76 11.64 -14.49
CA HIS A 313 -6.59 12.86 -14.53
C HIS A 313 -5.88 14.06 -13.89
N ALA A 314 -5.18 13.84 -12.78
CA ALA A 314 -4.48 14.89 -12.04
C ALA A 314 -3.12 15.30 -12.66
N ARG A 315 -2.67 14.65 -13.75
CA ARG A 315 -1.32 14.81 -14.31
C ARG A 315 -1.24 15.55 -15.65
N GLU A 316 -2.35 16.15 -16.11
CA GLU A 316 -2.40 16.95 -17.36
C GLU A 316 -1.79 16.24 -18.58
N GLY A 317 -1.93 14.91 -18.67
CA GLY A 317 -1.39 14.10 -19.78
C GLY A 317 0.08 13.69 -19.66
N ALA A 318 0.78 14.02 -18.56
CA ALA A 318 2.14 13.56 -18.33
C ALA A 318 2.19 12.10 -17.83
N ASP A 319 2.91 11.25 -18.57
CA ASP A 319 3.17 9.87 -18.18
C ASP A 319 3.97 9.78 -16.88
N ARG A 320 3.64 8.78 -16.06
CA ARG A 320 4.43 8.46 -14.86
C ARG A 320 5.73 7.82 -15.32
N LYS A 321 6.85 8.54 -15.24
CA LYS A 321 8.17 7.98 -15.52
C LYS A 321 8.54 6.98 -14.41
N SER A 322 8.99 5.79 -14.78
CA SER A 322 9.61 4.88 -13.80
C SER A 322 10.97 5.44 -13.41
N GLN A 323 11.15 5.78 -12.14
CA GLN A 323 12.45 6.16 -11.61
C GLN A 323 13.17 4.91 -11.11
N GLN A 324 14.50 4.87 -11.28
CA GLN A 324 15.30 3.79 -10.72
C GLN A 324 15.32 3.91 -9.18
N PRO A 325 15.26 2.79 -8.45
CA PRO A 325 15.38 2.80 -7.00
C PRO A 325 16.75 3.34 -6.58
N VAL A 326 16.79 4.15 -5.52
CA VAL A 326 18.02 4.75 -4.97
C VAL A 326 18.76 3.80 -4.00
N GLY A 327 18.13 2.68 -3.63
CA GLY A 327 18.71 1.65 -2.78
C GLY A 327 17.76 0.47 -2.57
N ASP A 328 18.23 -0.52 -1.79
CA ASP A 328 17.47 -1.73 -1.43
C ASP A 328 16.22 -1.45 -0.59
N ASP A 329 16.04 -0.22 -0.09
CA ASP A 329 14.88 0.20 0.72
C ASP A 329 13.77 0.87 -0.10
N ASP A 330 13.99 1.17 -1.38
CA ASP A 330 13.00 1.75 -2.29
C ASP A 330 12.08 0.67 -2.94
N GLU A 331 11.48 -0.16 -2.09
CA GLU A 331 10.66 -1.32 -2.48
C GLU A 331 9.15 -1.02 -2.38
N GLY A 332 8.80 0.23 -2.10
CA GLY A 332 7.43 0.70 -1.91
C GLY A 332 6.70 -0.03 -0.79
N TYR A 333 5.46 -0.47 -1.06
CA TYR A 333 4.60 -1.19 -0.11
C TYR A 333 5.25 -2.44 0.51
N ALA A 334 6.07 -3.17 -0.25
CA ALA A 334 6.77 -4.37 0.24
C ALA A 334 7.80 -4.01 1.32
N ALA A 335 8.47 -2.85 1.17
CA ALA A 335 9.48 -2.37 2.10
C ALA A 335 8.89 -2.16 3.50
N VAL A 336 7.69 -1.58 3.58
CA VAL A 336 7.07 -1.26 4.86
C VAL A 336 6.61 -2.53 5.57
N ALA A 337 5.93 -3.44 4.87
CA ALA A 337 5.51 -4.74 5.41
C ALA A 337 6.68 -5.53 6.00
N LEU A 338 7.68 -5.77 5.14
CA LEU A 338 8.80 -6.63 5.47
C LEU A 338 9.74 -5.94 6.45
N GLY A 339 9.86 -4.61 6.37
CA GLY A 339 10.58 -3.81 7.36
C GLY A 339 9.96 -3.93 8.74
N CYS A 340 8.63 -3.85 8.87
CA CYS A 340 7.98 -4.03 10.18
C CYS A 340 8.16 -5.48 10.69
N VAL A 341 8.01 -6.47 9.82
CA VAL A 341 8.27 -7.89 10.16
C VAL A 341 9.70 -8.07 10.65
N GLU A 342 10.69 -7.54 9.93
CA GLU A 342 12.11 -7.62 10.26
C GLU A 342 12.43 -6.90 11.58
N ALA A 343 11.95 -5.67 11.75
CA ALA A 343 12.10 -4.88 12.97
C ALA A 343 11.53 -5.60 14.20
N ILE A 344 10.33 -6.17 14.08
CA ILE A 344 9.68 -6.93 15.17
C ILE A 344 10.44 -8.23 15.47
N ALA A 345 10.81 -8.99 14.43
CA ALA A 345 11.50 -10.27 14.58
C ALA A 345 12.89 -10.11 15.20
N ARG A 346 13.59 -9.02 14.87
CA ARG A 346 14.96 -8.75 15.29
C ARG A 346 15.08 -7.82 16.49
N LYS A 347 13.97 -7.20 16.92
CA LYS A 347 13.92 -6.16 17.96
C LYS A 347 14.80 -4.95 17.58
N GLU A 348 14.72 -4.54 16.32
CA GLU A 348 15.45 -3.40 15.78
C GLU A 348 14.49 -2.22 15.55
N SER A 349 15.02 -1.00 15.56
CA SER A 349 14.23 0.21 15.30
C SER A 349 13.99 0.40 13.81
N MET A 350 12.77 0.80 13.44
CA MET A 350 12.40 1.20 12.10
C MET A 350 11.69 2.56 12.13
N TRP A 351 12.05 3.45 11.22
CA TRP A 351 11.34 4.72 11.02
C TRP A 351 10.39 4.62 9.83
N THR A 352 9.09 4.67 10.08
CA THR A 352 8.07 4.63 9.02
C THR A 352 6.73 5.17 9.52
N GLY A 353 5.94 5.77 8.63
CA GLY A 353 4.54 6.10 8.90
C GLY A 353 3.68 4.85 8.95
N LEU A 354 2.89 4.71 10.01
CA LEU A 354 1.93 3.63 10.27
C LEU A 354 0.60 4.24 10.68
N ASN A 355 -0.49 3.46 10.60
CA ASN A 355 -1.78 3.84 11.17
C ASN A 355 -1.88 3.23 12.57
N VAL A 356 -1.80 4.07 13.60
CA VAL A 356 -1.75 3.66 15.03
C VAL A 356 -2.61 4.58 15.89
N PRO A 357 -3.03 4.15 17.10
CA PRO A 357 -3.75 5.04 18.01
C PRO A 357 -2.94 6.29 18.33
N ASN A 358 -3.61 7.44 18.32
CA ASN A 358 -3.02 8.76 18.46
C ASN A 358 -2.21 8.91 19.75
N GLY A 359 -2.77 8.50 20.89
CA GLY A 359 -2.10 8.59 22.19
C GLY A 359 -1.65 10.02 22.56
N GLY A 360 -2.28 11.04 21.97
CA GLY A 360 -1.91 12.45 22.14
C GLY A 360 -0.81 12.98 21.21
N ALA A 361 -0.39 12.22 20.19
CA ALA A 361 0.63 12.63 19.23
C ALA A 361 0.18 13.82 18.34
N ILE A 362 -1.10 13.85 18.00
CA ILE A 362 -1.75 14.89 17.20
C ILE A 362 -2.79 15.59 18.07
N SER A 363 -2.57 16.88 18.32
CA SER A 363 -3.51 17.72 19.06
C SER A 363 -4.82 17.90 18.27
N GLY A 364 -5.95 17.86 18.98
CA GLY A 364 -7.29 18.02 18.39
C GLY A 364 -7.94 16.74 17.89
N LEU A 365 -7.25 15.60 17.96
CA LEU A 365 -7.80 14.26 17.79
C LEU A 365 -7.84 13.55 19.14
N ASP A 366 -8.80 12.64 19.31
CA ASP A 366 -8.93 11.86 20.54
C ASP A 366 -7.75 10.88 20.67
N ALA A 367 -7.49 10.39 21.89
CA ALA A 367 -6.37 9.49 22.14
C ALA A 367 -6.51 8.14 21.43
N ASP A 368 -7.75 7.70 21.21
CA ASP A 368 -8.11 6.42 20.60
C ASP A 368 -8.36 6.54 19.08
N ASP A 369 -8.27 7.74 18.51
CA ASP A 369 -8.31 7.93 17.05
C ASP A 369 -7.07 7.29 16.41
N VAL A 370 -7.26 6.51 15.36
CA VAL A 370 -6.16 5.96 14.57
C VAL A 370 -5.71 6.99 13.54
N VAL A 371 -4.44 7.39 13.65
CA VAL A 371 -3.77 8.44 12.85
C VAL A 371 -2.73 7.85 11.91
#